data_AF-K1UH79-F1
#
_entry.id   AF-K1UH79-F1
#
_cell.length_a   1.000
_cell.length_b   1.000
_cell.length_c   1.000
_cell.angle_alpha   90.00
_cell.angle_beta   90.00
_cell.angle_gamma   90.00
#
_symmetry.space_group_name_H-M   'P 1'
#
loop_
_entity.id
_entity.type
_entity.pdbx_description
1 polymer ?
#
loop_
_entity_poly.entity_id
_entity_poly.type
_entity_poly.pdbx_seq_one_letter_code
_entity_poly.pdbx_strand_id
1 'polypeptide(L)'
;LLANRTVAESIGKVKKGKKPKTLPYRIHDNPDPQKLETLREFVVKFGYKMKTEGTKGATARSLNKLMSDCEGKPENNLIQMVALRAMMKAKYSVHNIGHFGLAFEYYTHFTSPIRRYPDTMVHRLLTKYADGGRSANEKHYEELCEHCSEMEQIAQNAERDSIKYKMVEFMGDKLGEEFDAHISGITSYGIYATIDENHC
;
A
#
# COMPACT_ATOMS: atom_id res chain seq x y z
N LEU A 1 0.32 14.47 -4.41
CA LEU A 1 0.73 14.07 -3.04
C LEU A 1 0.83 15.26 -2.07
N LEU A 2 1.30 16.44 -2.50
CA LEU A 2 1.50 17.59 -1.61
C LEU A 2 0.22 18.02 -0.86
N ALA A 3 -0.90 18.24 -1.56
CA ALA A 3 -2.18 18.62 -0.94
C ALA A 3 -2.63 17.65 0.17
N ASN A 4 -2.56 16.33 -0.10
CA ASN A 4 -2.86 15.27 0.86
C ASN A 4 -2.01 15.39 2.15
N ARG A 5 -0.70 15.62 2.00
CA ARG A 5 0.23 15.80 3.11
C ARG A 5 -0.05 17.11 3.87
N THR A 6 -0.21 18.22 3.16
CA THR A 6 -0.48 19.53 3.76
C THR A 6 -1.77 19.53 4.58
N VAL A 7 -2.83 18.91 4.08
CA VAL A 7 -4.09 18.74 4.81
C VAL A 7 -3.88 17.92 6.09
N ALA A 8 -3.19 16.79 5.99
CA ALA A 8 -2.91 15.94 7.16
C ALA A 8 -2.08 16.70 8.22
N GLU A 9 -1.04 17.40 7.81
CA GLU A 9 -0.20 18.21 8.70
C GLU A 9 -0.99 19.36 9.34
N SER A 10 -1.88 20.03 8.60
CA SER A 10 -2.64 21.19 9.10
C SER A 10 -3.53 20.88 10.30
N ILE A 11 -4.01 19.63 10.41
CA ILE A 11 -4.87 19.17 11.51
C ILE A 11 -4.08 18.34 12.53
N GLY A 12 -3.18 17.47 12.06
CA GLY A 12 -2.45 16.54 12.90
C GLY A 12 -1.26 17.15 13.64
N LYS A 13 -0.60 18.15 13.05
CA LYS A 13 0.60 18.78 13.63
C LYS A 13 0.22 19.95 14.52
N VAL A 14 0.00 19.67 15.80
CA VAL A 14 -0.38 20.67 16.80
C VAL A 14 0.78 21.03 17.74
N LYS A 15 0.68 22.21 18.40
CA LYS A 15 1.63 22.63 19.42
C LYS A 15 1.67 21.62 20.58
N LYS A 16 2.85 21.45 21.19
CA LYS A 16 3.06 20.59 22.36
C LYS A 16 2.00 20.87 23.45
N GLY A 17 1.36 19.82 23.96
CA GLY A 17 0.31 19.91 24.99
C GLY A 17 -1.12 20.08 24.45
N LYS A 18 -1.32 20.21 23.13
CA LYS A 18 -2.65 20.14 22.52
C LYS A 18 -2.90 18.76 21.92
N LYS A 19 -4.14 18.26 22.01
CA LYS A 19 -4.59 17.07 21.27
C LYS A 19 -5.00 17.49 19.84
N PRO A 20 -4.52 16.81 18.79
CA PRO A 20 -4.98 17.07 17.43
C PRO A 20 -6.48 16.78 17.31
N LYS A 21 -7.15 17.47 16.38
CA LYS A 21 -8.55 17.15 16.08
C LYS A 21 -8.62 15.82 15.32
N THR A 22 -9.71 15.09 15.51
CA THR A 22 -9.99 13.84 14.80
C THR A 22 -9.98 14.06 13.29
N LEU A 23 -9.23 13.23 12.56
CA LEU A 23 -9.13 13.23 11.11
C LEU A 23 -8.83 11.80 10.64
N PRO A 24 -9.48 11.27 9.59
CA PRO A 24 -9.03 10.05 8.93
C PRO A 24 -7.62 10.27 8.35
N TYR A 25 -6.69 9.37 8.66
CA TYR A 25 -5.38 9.28 8.03
C TYR A 25 -5.32 8.06 7.13
N ARG A 26 -4.48 8.13 6.09
CA ARG A 26 -4.08 6.95 5.32
C ARG A 26 -2.75 6.51 5.90
N ILE A 27 -2.79 5.46 6.70
CA ILE A 27 -1.63 4.94 7.42
C ILE A 27 -1.07 3.71 6.73
N HIS A 28 0.24 3.54 6.84
CA HIS A 28 0.93 2.35 6.35
C HIS A 28 1.98 1.98 7.38
N ASP A 29 1.78 0.86 8.05
CA ASP A 29 2.67 0.41 9.10
C ASP A 29 4.02 -0.04 8.54
N ASN A 30 4.97 -0.30 9.43
CA ASN A 30 6.26 -0.86 9.08
C ASN A 30 6.05 -2.29 8.56
N PRO A 31 6.92 -2.75 7.66
CA PRO A 31 6.85 -4.11 7.15
C PRO A 31 6.92 -5.12 8.31
N ASP A 32 6.23 -6.24 8.15
CA ASP A 32 6.21 -7.31 9.13
C ASP A 32 7.64 -7.88 9.30
N PRO A 33 8.18 -8.00 10.53
CA PRO A 33 9.55 -8.47 10.75
C PRO A 33 9.83 -9.86 10.18
N GLN A 34 8.86 -10.78 10.27
CA GLN A 34 9.00 -12.13 9.73
C GLN A 34 9.03 -12.10 8.20
N LYS A 35 8.17 -11.30 7.57
CA LYS A 35 8.19 -11.13 6.11
C LYS A 35 9.45 -10.43 5.60
N LEU A 36 9.97 -9.45 6.36
CA LEU A 36 11.25 -8.81 6.05
C LEU A 36 12.40 -9.82 6.10
N GLU A 37 12.38 -10.73 7.06
CA GLU A 37 13.38 -11.77 7.19
C GLU A 37 13.31 -12.76 6.02
N THR A 38 12.10 -13.17 5.62
CA THR A 38 11.90 -13.97 4.40
C THR A 38 12.42 -13.25 3.15
N LEU A 39 12.19 -11.94 3.03
CA LEU A 39 12.73 -11.13 1.93
C LEU A 39 14.27 -11.10 1.97
N ARG A 40 14.88 -10.93 3.15
CA ARG A 40 16.34 -10.94 3.33
C ARG A 40 16.94 -12.26 2.87
N GLU A 41 16.39 -13.38 3.34
CA GLU A 41 16.84 -14.73 2.96
C GLU A 41 16.72 -14.96 1.45
N PHE A 42 15.68 -14.39 0.83
CA PHE A 42 15.49 -14.46 -0.61
C PHE A 42 16.56 -13.67 -1.37
N VAL A 43 16.78 -12.40 -1.03
CA VAL A 43 17.66 -11.51 -1.82
C VAL A 43 19.16 -11.79 -1.61
N VAL A 44 19.54 -12.39 -0.46
CA VAL A 44 20.92 -12.84 -0.21
C VAL A 44 21.36 -13.91 -1.23
N LYS A 45 20.44 -14.73 -1.72
CA LYS A 45 20.73 -15.75 -2.76
C LYS A 45 21.12 -15.13 -4.09
N PHE A 46 20.69 -13.89 -4.34
CA PHE A 46 21.06 -13.09 -5.50
C PHE A 46 22.28 -12.18 -5.23
N GLY A 47 22.94 -12.32 -4.08
CA GLY A 47 24.13 -11.55 -3.71
C GLY A 47 23.83 -10.18 -3.10
N TYR A 48 22.56 -9.83 -2.87
CA TYR A 48 22.19 -8.57 -2.23
C TYR A 48 22.32 -8.64 -0.71
N LYS A 49 22.58 -7.49 -0.10
CA LYS A 49 22.61 -7.34 1.35
C LYS A 49 21.42 -6.50 1.78
N MET A 50 20.63 -7.03 2.71
CA MET A 50 19.52 -6.32 3.32
C MET A 50 19.63 -6.37 4.83
N LYS A 51 19.53 -5.21 5.49
CA LYS A 51 19.42 -5.13 6.94
C LYS A 51 17.95 -5.18 7.32
N THR A 52 17.58 -6.19 8.10
CA THR A 52 16.21 -6.37 8.63
C THR A 52 16.05 -5.76 10.02
N GLU A 53 17.16 -5.52 10.72
CA GLU A 53 17.20 -4.94 12.06
C GLU A 53 17.57 -3.45 12.06
N GLY A 54 17.02 -2.70 13.03
CA GLY A 54 17.35 -1.30 13.28
C GLY A 54 16.14 -0.37 13.38
N THR A 55 16.38 0.94 13.25
CA THR A 55 15.31 1.94 13.26
C THR A 55 14.46 1.87 11.98
N LYS A 56 13.20 2.36 12.03
CA LYS A 56 12.32 2.45 10.85
C LYS A 56 13.00 3.07 9.63
N GLY A 57 13.79 4.12 9.84
CA GLY A 57 14.55 4.78 8.79
C GLY A 57 15.69 3.95 8.22
N ALA A 58 16.32 3.09 9.03
CA ALA A 58 17.35 2.15 8.56
C ALA A 58 16.75 1.07 7.67
N THR A 59 15.62 0.49 8.05
CA THR A 59 14.89 -0.50 7.24
C THR A 59 14.43 0.10 5.91
N ALA A 60 13.82 1.29 5.93
CA ALA A 60 13.40 1.99 4.71
C ALA A 60 14.58 2.29 3.76
N ARG A 61 15.71 2.77 4.31
CA ARG A 61 16.93 2.98 3.51
C ARG A 61 17.49 1.68 2.94
N SER A 62 17.47 0.59 3.70
CA SER A 62 17.94 -0.71 3.21
C SER A 62 17.07 -1.23 2.07
N LEU A 63 15.74 -1.04 2.16
CA LEU A 63 14.81 -1.45 1.11
C LEU A 63 14.99 -0.61 -0.16
N ASN A 64 15.10 0.72 -0.02
CA ASN A 64 15.37 1.60 -1.16
C ASN A 64 16.71 1.29 -1.83
N LYS A 65 17.73 0.97 -1.04
CA LYS A 65 19.03 0.53 -1.57
C LYS A 65 18.90 -0.78 -2.35
N LEU A 66 18.17 -1.76 -1.83
CA LEU A 66 17.90 -3.01 -2.54
C LEU A 66 17.23 -2.73 -3.91
N MET A 67 16.19 -1.88 -3.93
CA MET A 67 15.49 -1.53 -5.17
C MET A 67 16.41 -0.85 -6.20
N SER A 68 17.31 0.03 -5.74
CA SER A 68 18.30 0.68 -6.60
C SER A 68 19.39 -0.28 -7.08
N ASP A 69 19.86 -1.18 -6.22
CA ASP A 69 20.93 -2.12 -6.55
C ASP A 69 20.46 -3.22 -7.54
N CYS A 70 19.16 -3.55 -7.57
CA CYS A 70 18.58 -4.51 -8.51
C CYS A 70 18.02 -3.88 -9.79
N GLU A 71 17.96 -2.55 -9.88
CA GLU A 71 17.41 -1.84 -11.04
C GLU A 71 18.16 -2.22 -12.33
N GLY A 72 17.41 -2.54 -13.39
CA GLY A 72 17.96 -2.94 -14.68
C GLY A 72 18.52 -4.37 -14.77
N LYS A 73 18.48 -5.15 -13.69
CA LYS A 73 18.93 -6.56 -13.69
C LYS A 73 17.78 -7.54 -13.99
N PRO A 74 18.07 -8.75 -14.51
CA PRO A 74 17.05 -9.75 -14.83
C PRO A 74 16.12 -10.09 -13.65
N GLU A 75 16.67 -10.11 -12.43
CA GLU A 75 15.93 -10.46 -11.22
C GLU A 75 15.14 -9.29 -10.60
N ASN A 76 15.21 -8.07 -11.16
CA ASN A 76 14.58 -6.86 -10.62
C ASN A 76 13.09 -7.07 -10.34
N ASN A 77 12.34 -7.53 -11.34
CA ASN A 77 10.88 -7.71 -11.23
C ASN A 77 10.50 -8.71 -10.13
N LEU A 78 11.27 -9.78 -10.00
CA LEU A 78 11.04 -10.80 -8.99
C LEU A 78 11.33 -10.25 -7.57
N ILE A 79 12.45 -9.54 -7.39
CA ILE A 79 12.79 -8.90 -6.12
C ILE A 79 11.75 -7.86 -5.71
N GLN A 80 11.29 -7.02 -6.65
CA GLN A 80 10.24 -6.04 -6.40
C GLN A 80 8.94 -6.71 -5.96
N MET A 81 8.53 -7.79 -6.64
CA MET A 81 7.31 -8.52 -6.30
C MET A 81 7.37 -9.12 -4.89
N VAL A 82 8.48 -9.77 -4.52
CA VAL A 82 8.66 -10.33 -3.18
C VAL A 82 8.74 -9.23 -2.12
N ALA A 83 9.41 -8.11 -2.43
CA ALA A 83 9.49 -6.97 -1.53
C ALA A 83 8.12 -6.34 -1.24
N LEU A 84 7.29 -6.17 -2.28
CA LEU A 84 5.92 -5.66 -2.11
C LEU A 84 5.07 -6.57 -1.22
N ARG A 85 5.26 -7.90 -1.29
CA ARG A 85 4.55 -8.87 -0.42
C ARG A 85 4.98 -8.78 1.05
N ALA A 86 6.20 -8.30 1.31
CA ALA A 86 6.70 -8.08 2.66
C ALA A 86 6.14 -6.79 3.31
N MET A 87 5.68 -5.83 2.51
CA MET A 87 5.10 -4.59 2.99
C MET A 87 3.72 -4.82 3.61
N MET A 88 3.36 -3.98 4.58
CA MET A 88 2.02 -3.97 5.17
C MET A 88 1.03 -3.26 4.25
N LYS A 89 -0.23 -3.70 4.23
CA LYS A 89 -1.27 -2.98 3.49
C LYS A 89 -1.59 -1.65 4.18
N ALA A 90 -1.68 -0.59 3.41
CA ALA A 90 -2.15 0.69 3.93
C ALA A 90 -3.65 0.62 4.26
N LYS A 91 -4.06 1.26 5.35
CA LYS A 91 -5.45 1.32 5.82
C LYS A 91 -5.84 2.73 6.25
N TYR A 92 -7.13 2.97 6.44
CA TYR A 92 -7.61 4.19 7.07
C TYR A 92 -7.66 4.00 8.59
N SER A 93 -7.33 5.05 9.34
CA SER A 93 -7.51 5.13 10.80
C SER A 93 -7.45 6.58 11.25
N VAL A 94 -8.10 6.93 12.35
CA VAL A 94 -7.94 8.22 13.04
C VAL A 94 -6.64 8.27 13.85
N HIS A 95 -6.01 7.12 14.11
CA HIS A 95 -4.75 7.00 14.82
C HIS A 95 -3.58 7.09 13.84
N ASN A 96 -2.97 8.27 13.76
CA ASN A 96 -1.83 8.47 12.87
C ASN A 96 -0.57 7.74 13.36
N ILE A 97 -0.10 6.77 12.57
CA ILE A 97 1.19 6.09 12.75
C ILE A 97 2.20 6.43 11.64
N GLY A 98 1.84 7.36 10.75
CA GLY A 98 2.59 7.68 9.54
C GLY A 98 2.30 6.71 8.38
N HIS A 99 2.98 6.95 7.26
CA HIS A 99 2.88 6.16 6.05
C HIS A 99 4.27 5.71 5.60
N PHE A 100 4.68 4.51 6.02
CA PHE A 100 6.02 3.97 5.77
C PHE A 100 6.40 3.99 4.29
N GLY A 101 5.52 3.48 3.40
CA GLY A 101 5.79 3.43 1.95
C GLY A 101 5.94 4.79 1.27
N LEU A 102 5.54 5.90 1.90
CA LEU A 102 5.68 7.27 1.38
C LEU A 102 6.71 8.09 2.17
N ALA A 103 7.30 7.51 3.22
CA ALA A 103 8.16 8.21 4.17
C ALA A 103 7.53 9.51 4.74
N PHE A 104 6.21 9.53 4.93
CA PHE A 104 5.48 10.68 5.49
C PHE A 104 5.00 10.41 6.91
N GLU A 105 5.23 11.36 7.82
CA GLU A 105 4.71 11.30 9.19
C GLU A 105 3.20 11.58 9.25
N TYR A 106 2.68 12.39 8.32
CA TYR A 106 1.27 12.75 8.22
C TYR A 106 0.81 12.58 6.77
N TYR A 107 -0.19 11.73 6.57
CA TYR A 107 -0.76 11.52 5.25
C TYR A 107 -2.25 11.16 5.34
N THR A 108 -3.06 11.79 4.49
CA THR A 108 -4.49 11.47 4.34
C THR A 108 -4.89 11.54 2.87
N HIS A 109 -5.96 10.86 2.50
CA HIS A 109 -6.57 11.07 1.20
C HIS A 109 -7.54 12.25 1.25
N PHE A 110 -7.32 13.23 0.39
CA PHE A 110 -8.13 14.46 0.32
C PHE A 110 -8.58 14.80 -1.12
N THR A 111 -7.85 14.35 -2.12
CA THR A 111 -7.93 14.83 -3.51
C THR A 111 -8.97 14.12 -4.39
N SER A 112 -9.77 13.19 -3.86
CA SER A 112 -10.72 12.42 -4.66
C SER A 112 -12.06 12.10 -3.95
N PRO A 113 -12.77 13.10 -3.42
CA PRO A 113 -14.03 12.91 -2.68
C PRO A 113 -15.14 12.22 -3.49
N ILE A 114 -15.16 12.39 -4.81
CA ILE A 114 -16.18 11.78 -5.69
C ILE A 114 -16.13 10.24 -5.67
N ARG A 115 -14.95 9.65 -5.47
CA ARG A 115 -14.72 8.20 -5.62
C ARG A 115 -14.15 7.53 -4.36
N ARG A 116 -13.98 8.28 -3.27
CA ARG A 116 -13.47 7.77 -1.99
C ARG A 116 -14.19 8.46 -0.85
N TYR A 117 -14.91 7.67 -0.05
CA TYR A 117 -15.63 8.20 1.11
C TYR A 117 -14.71 8.81 2.19
N PRO A 118 -13.49 8.29 2.46
CA PRO A 118 -12.54 8.94 3.37
C PRO A 118 -12.20 10.39 3.00
N ASP A 119 -12.02 10.69 1.72
CA ASP A 119 -11.81 12.06 1.25
C ASP A 119 -13.04 12.93 1.58
N THR A 120 -14.26 12.42 1.37
CA THR A 120 -15.50 13.14 1.74
C THR A 120 -15.57 13.42 3.25
N MET A 121 -15.18 12.45 4.09
CA MET A 121 -15.07 12.63 5.54
C MET A 121 -14.08 13.75 5.89
N VAL A 122 -12.89 13.73 5.27
CA VAL A 122 -11.87 14.78 5.45
C VAL A 122 -12.41 16.15 5.04
N HIS A 123 -13.05 16.29 3.88
CA HIS A 123 -13.65 17.55 3.42
C HIS A 123 -14.66 18.11 4.43
N ARG A 124 -15.59 17.28 4.92
CA ARG A 124 -16.60 17.69 5.92
C ARG A 124 -15.96 18.16 7.23
N LEU A 125 -14.93 17.44 7.70
CA LEU A 125 -14.21 17.80 8.92
C LEU A 125 -13.43 19.10 8.76
N LEU A 126 -12.79 19.32 7.61
CA LEU A 126 -12.10 20.56 7.32
C LEU A 126 -13.04 21.76 7.36
N THR A 127 -14.21 21.67 6.69
CA THR A 127 -15.24 22.73 6.77
C THR A 127 -15.68 22.97 8.20
N LYS A 128 -16.07 21.91 8.94
CA LYS A 128 -16.46 22.01 10.35
C LYS A 128 -15.40 22.70 11.21
N TYR A 129 -14.12 22.41 10.97
CA TYR A 129 -13.02 22.94 11.77
C TYR A 129 -12.64 24.37 11.38
N ALA A 130 -12.83 24.76 10.11
CA ALA A 130 -12.70 26.14 9.65
C ALA A 130 -13.74 27.04 10.33
N ASP A 131 -14.96 26.53 10.53
CA ASP A 131 -16.05 27.23 11.22
C ASP A 131 -15.91 27.23 12.76
N GLY A 132 -14.75 26.84 13.30
CA GLY A 132 -14.52 26.81 14.76
C GLY A 132 -15.14 25.62 15.49
N GLY A 133 -15.67 24.63 14.76
CA GLY A 133 -16.27 23.44 15.34
C GLY A 133 -15.33 22.61 16.21
N ARG A 134 -15.91 21.96 17.24
CA ARG A 134 -15.22 21.02 18.14
C ARG A 134 -14.76 19.76 17.39
N SER A 135 -13.76 19.07 17.92
CA SER A 135 -13.27 17.79 17.38
C SER A 135 -14.43 16.80 17.21
N ALA A 136 -14.42 16.05 16.11
CA ALA A 136 -15.38 14.98 15.90
C ALA A 136 -15.16 13.80 16.86
N ASN A 137 -16.19 12.98 17.04
CA ASN A 137 -16.12 11.77 17.86
C ASN A 137 -15.10 10.80 17.24
N GLU A 138 -14.03 10.51 17.99
CA GLU A 138 -12.91 9.68 17.53
C GLU A 138 -13.34 8.24 17.25
N LYS A 139 -14.11 7.63 18.16
CA LYS A 139 -14.59 6.24 18.02
C LYS A 139 -15.46 6.06 16.78
N HIS A 140 -16.41 6.97 16.56
CA HIS A 140 -17.29 6.91 15.39
C HIS A 140 -16.51 7.02 14.06
N TYR A 141 -15.51 7.89 14.00
CA TYR A 141 -14.70 8.02 12.79
C TYR A 141 -13.73 6.86 12.59
N GLU A 142 -13.29 6.18 13.66
CA GLU A 142 -12.50 4.95 13.53
C GLU A 142 -13.33 3.82 12.94
N GLU A 143 -14.56 3.62 13.43
CA GLU A 143 -15.50 2.63 12.85
C GLU A 143 -15.74 2.88 11.35
N LEU A 144 -15.86 4.15 10.94
CA LEU A 144 -15.96 4.52 9.52
C LEU A 144 -14.67 4.26 8.74
N CYS A 145 -13.49 4.45 9.36
CA CYS A 145 -12.19 4.17 8.74
C CYS A 145 -11.99 2.67 8.52
N GLU A 146 -12.37 1.84 9.50
CA GLU A 146 -12.35 0.38 9.40
C GLU A 146 -13.24 -0.08 8.24
N HIS A 147 -14.50 0.38 8.22
CA HIS A 147 -15.43 0.08 7.12
C HIS A 147 -14.88 0.47 5.74
N CYS A 148 -14.32 1.69 5.62
CA CYS A 148 -13.73 2.13 4.34
C CYS A 148 -12.54 1.27 3.90
N SER A 149 -11.76 0.77 4.85
CA SER A 149 -10.61 -0.11 4.56
C SER A 149 -11.09 -1.50 4.12
N GLU A 150 -12.15 -2.02 4.71
CA GLU A 150 -12.79 -3.28 4.29
C GLU A 150 -13.39 -3.15 2.89
N MET A 151 -14.13 -2.07 2.61
CA MET A 151 -14.72 -1.84 1.29
C MET A 151 -13.66 -1.68 0.20
N GLU A 152 -12.53 -1.04 0.49
CA GLU A 152 -11.39 -0.99 -0.42
C GLU A 152 -10.88 -2.40 -0.75
N GLN A 153 -10.76 -3.27 0.26
CA GLN A 153 -10.30 -4.64 0.05
C GLN A 153 -11.28 -5.47 -0.78
N ILE A 154 -12.59 -5.31 -0.54
CA ILE A 154 -13.64 -5.98 -1.31
C ILE A 154 -13.61 -5.52 -2.77
N ALA A 155 -13.53 -4.21 -3.01
CA ALA A 155 -13.46 -3.66 -4.37
C ALA A 155 -12.23 -4.17 -5.13
N GLN A 156 -11.05 -4.21 -4.49
CA GLN A 156 -9.82 -4.75 -5.08
C GLN A 156 -9.90 -6.24 -5.39
N ASN A 157 -10.61 -7.02 -4.57
CA ASN A 157 -10.82 -8.45 -4.82
C ASN A 157 -11.76 -8.64 -6.01
N ALA A 158 -12.89 -7.91 -6.03
CA ALA A 158 -13.85 -7.97 -7.13
C ALA A 158 -13.24 -7.53 -8.47
N GLU A 159 -12.42 -6.48 -8.49
CA GLU A 159 -11.67 -6.05 -9.67
C GLU A 159 -10.73 -7.15 -10.17
N ARG A 160 -9.97 -7.78 -9.27
CA ARG A 160 -9.07 -8.88 -9.62
C ARG A 160 -9.82 -10.08 -10.19
N ASP A 161 -10.95 -10.44 -9.60
CA ASP A 161 -11.76 -11.55 -10.07
C ASP A 161 -12.38 -11.26 -11.44
N SER A 162 -12.81 -10.01 -11.67
CA SER A 162 -13.30 -9.56 -12.97
C SER A 162 -12.21 -9.61 -14.05
N ILE A 163 -10.98 -9.16 -13.73
CA ILE A 163 -9.82 -9.25 -14.64
C ILE A 163 -9.54 -10.71 -14.98
N LYS A 164 -9.46 -11.60 -13.98
CA LYS A 164 -9.22 -13.04 -14.22
C LYS A 164 -10.30 -13.68 -15.09
N TYR A 165 -11.56 -13.34 -14.84
CA TYR A 165 -12.65 -13.83 -15.67
C TYR A 165 -12.48 -13.39 -17.13
N LYS A 166 -12.12 -12.13 -17.36
CA LYS A 166 -11.87 -11.60 -18.71
C LYS A 166 -10.62 -12.18 -19.36
N MET A 167 -9.58 -12.51 -18.58
CA MET A 167 -8.41 -13.25 -19.09
C MET A 167 -8.81 -14.64 -19.60
N VAL A 168 -9.64 -15.38 -18.85
CA VAL A 168 -10.14 -16.70 -19.28
C VAL A 168 -11.01 -16.59 -20.53
N GLU A 169 -11.92 -15.61 -20.57
CA GLU A 169 -12.75 -15.35 -21.76
C GLU A 169 -11.88 -15.02 -22.98
N PHE A 170 -10.87 -14.17 -22.81
CA PHE A 170 -9.93 -13.77 -23.86
C PHE A 170 -9.05 -14.93 -24.35
N MET A 171 -8.61 -15.82 -23.47
CA MET A 171 -7.78 -16.98 -23.83
C MET A 171 -8.61 -18.17 -24.38
N GLY A 172 -9.95 -18.08 -24.37
CA GLY A 172 -10.83 -19.19 -24.72
C GLY A 172 -10.71 -19.65 -26.18
N ASP A 173 -10.39 -18.75 -27.10
CA ASP A 173 -10.18 -19.04 -28.53
C ASP A 173 -8.68 -19.22 -28.89
N LYS A 174 -7.79 -19.19 -27.90
CA LYS A 174 -6.33 -19.29 -28.03
C LYS A 174 -5.76 -20.67 -27.71
N LEU A 175 -6.61 -21.68 -27.62
CA LEU A 175 -6.21 -23.04 -27.32
C LEU A 175 -5.36 -23.64 -28.45
N GLY A 176 -4.16 -24.11 -28.09
CA GLY A 176 -3.19 -24.68 -29.02
C GLY A 176 -2.20 -23.67 -29.60
N GLU A 177 -2.35 -22.38 -29.31
CA GLU A 177 -1.33 -21.37 -29.63
C GLU A 177 -0.15 -21.42 -28.63
N GLU A 178 1.03 -21.03 -29.08
CA GLU A 178 2.25 -20.92 -28.27
C GLU A 178 2.53 -19.45 -27.96
N PHE A 179 2.98 -19.17 -26.73
CA PHE A 179 3.25 -17.83 -26.25
C PHE A 179 4.58 -17.76 -25.51
N ASP A 180 5.30 -16.66 -25.68
CA ASP A 180 6.40 -16.29 -24.79
C ASP A 180 5.83 -15.88 -23.43
N ALA A 181 6.39 -16.46 -22.37
CA ALA A 181 5.93 -16.26 -21.01
C ALA A 181 7.07 -16.39 -20.00
N HIS A 182 6.92 -15.72 -18.86
CA HIS A 182 7.81 -15.86 -17.71
C HIS A 182 7.11 -16.53 -16.54
N ILE A 183 7.88 -17.25 -15.71
CA ILE A 183 7.35 -17.90 -14.51
C ILE A 183 6.94 -16.84 -13.48
N SER A 184 5.64 -16.80 -13.14
CA SER A 184 5.05 -15.85 -12.20
C SER A 184 4.71 -16.47 -10.84
N GLY A 185 4.67 -17.81 -10.75
CA GLY A 185 4.43 -18.51 -9.50
C GLY A 185 4.86 -19.97 -9.53
N ILE A 186 5.26 -20.49 -8.37
CA ILE A 186 5.61 -21.90 -8.18
C ILE A 186 4.87 -22.40 -6.94
N THR A 187 4.21 -23.54 -7.06
CA THR A 187 3.58 -24.27 -5.96
C THR A 187 4.09 -25.70 -5.93
N SER A 188 3.77 -26.45 -4.88
CA SER A 188 4.17 -27.87 -4.79
C SER A 188 3.56 -28.75 -5.89
N TYR A 189 2.53 -28.27 -6.58
CA TYR A 189 1.77 -29.03 -7.58
C TYR A 189 1.87 -28.43 -9.00
N GLY A 190 2.66 -27.38 -9.21
CA GLY A 190 2.83 -26.83 -10.56
C GLY A 190 3.52 -25.47 -10.63
N ILE A 191 3.58 -24.95 -11.85
CA ILE A 191 4.16 -23.66 -12.20
C ILE A 191 3.07 -22.82 -12.86
N TYR A 192 3.01 -21.55 -12.49
CA TYR A 192 2.22 -20.52 -13.14
C TYR A 192 3.15 -19.69 -14.00
N ALA A 193 2.77 -19.46 -15.25
CA ALA A 193 3.45 -18.57 -16.17
C ALA A 193 2.52 -17.41 -16.53
N THR A 194 3.11 -16.24 -16.79
CA THR A 194 2.40 -15.05 -17.25
C THR A 194 2.92 -14.70 -18.64
N ILE A 195 2.00 -14.53 -19.59
CA ILE A 195 2.33 -14.23 -20.99
C ILE A 195 2.91 -12.81 -21.08
N ASP A 196 3.98 -12.64 -21.85
CA ASP A 196 4.73 -11.38 -21.88
C ASP A 196 3.97 -10.26 -22.57
N GLU A 197 3.24 -10.57 -23.65
CA GLU A 197 2.55 -9.57 -24.48
C GLU A 197 1.27 -9.03 -23.83
N ASN A 198 0.47 -9.91 -23.21
CA ASN A 198 -0.87 -9.57 -22.74
C ASN A 198 -1.06 -9.73 -21.22
N HIS A 199 -0.04 -10.21 -20.51
CA HIS A 199 -0.03 -10.41 -19.07
C HIS A 199 -1.17 -11.27 -18.52
N CYS A 200 -1.73 -12.14 -19.36
CA CYS A 200 -2.63 -13.22 -18.95
C CYS A 200 -1.87 -14.32 -18.21
#